data_AF-A0A8H4BRQ2-F1
#
_entry.id   AF-A0A8H4BRQ2-F1
#
_cell.length_a   1.000
_cell.length_b   1.000
_cell.length_c   1.000
_cell.angle_alpha   90.00
_cell.angle_beta   90.00
_cell.angle_gamma   90.00
#
_symmetry.space_group_name_H-M   'P 1'
#
loop_
_entity.id
_entity.type
_entity.pdbx_description
1 polymer ?
#
loop_
_entity_poly.entity_id
_entity_poly.type
_entity_poly.pdbx_seq_one_letter_code
_entity_poly.pdbx_strand_id
1 'polypeptide(L)'
;MALVDDKLQRAVEHIESHQIRQQQIIQVQDEIHQHNVALLEIIQKLGTVREELDLSLTQAKVELKAIKYASESNVQFTDVLSYASKLSKYTSAPPNFDSVNKDVKVDFEKPYPDEERMRRGLLYWQNAPQQRLEDKFESSDDDMSGNEEMEDINTNKQAEDTGGDPFWILDLNPDMQS
;
A
#
# COMPACT_ATOMS: atom_id res chain seq x y z
N MET A 1 83.06 -33.99 -37.70
CA MET A 1 81.64 -34.20 -38.05
C MET A 1 80.90 -34.99 -36.98
N ALA A 2 81.33 -36.20 -36.61
CA ALA A 2 80.61 -37.06 -35.64
C ALA A 2 80.32 -36.45 -34.24
N LEU A 3 81.22 -35.61 -33.70
CA LEU A 3 81.07 -35.01 -32.35
C LEU A 3 79.99 -33.90 -32.32
N VAL A 4 79.70 -33.29 -33.48
CA VAL A 4 78.64 -32.29 -33.61
C VAL A 4 77.29 -32.97 -33.74
N ASP A 5 77.23 -34.07 -34.51
CA ASP A 5 76.02 -34.89 -34.64
C ASP A 5 75.55 -35.45 -33.30
N ASP A 6 76.46 -36.00 -32.49
CA ASP A 6 76.11 -36.55 -31.17
C ASP A 6 75.56 -35.47 -30.23
N LYS A 7 76.13 -34.25 -30.26
CA LYS A 7 75.59 -33.12 -29.49
C LYS A 7 74.21 -32.68 -30.00
N LEU A 8 74.01 -32.69 -31.31
CA LEU A 8 72.75 -32.29 -31.92
C LEU A 8 71.65 -33.31 -31.63
N GLN A 9 71.98 -34.60 -31.67
CA GLN A 9 71.06 -35.67 -31.32
C GLN A 9 70.61 -35.59 -29.85
N ARG A 10 71.55 -35.38 -28.91
CA ARG A 10 71.20 -35.16 -27.50
C ARG A 10 70.34 -33.92 -27.28
N ALA A 11 70.59 -32.84 -28.02
CA ALA A 11 69.78 -31.64 -27.93
C ALA A 11 68.34 -31.89 -28.44
N VAL A 12 68.18 -32.65 -29.53
CA VAL A 12 66.88 -33.02 -30.07
C VAL A 12 66.09 -33.89 -29.08
N GLU A 13 66.70 -34.93 -28.52
CA GLU A 13 66.08 -35.76 -27.48
C GLU A 13 65.63 -34.92 -26.26
N HIS A 14 66.44 -33.92 -25.89
CA HIS A 14 66.10 -33.03 -24.79
C HIS A 14 64.92 -32.11 -25.13
N ILE A 15 64.82 -31.65 -26.38
CA ILE A 15 63.68 -30.86 -26.86
C ILE A 15 62.41 -31.72 -26.88
N GLU A 16 62.48 -32.96 -27.37
CA GLU A 16 61.33 -33.88 -27.40
C GLU A 16 60.80 -34.16 -26.00
N SER A 17 61.69 -34.47 -25.05
CA SER A 17 61.28 -34.67 -23.65
C SER A 17 60.64 -33.41 -23.02
N HIS A 18 61.13 -32.23 -23.38
CA HIS A 18 60.53 -30.96 -22.94
C HIS A 18 59.16 -30.74 -23.58
N GLN A 19 58.98 -31.04 -24.86
CA GLN A 19 57.69 -30.92 -25.56
C GLN A 19 56.63 -31.84 -24.96
N ILE A 20 56.99 -33.09 -24.63
CA ILE A 20 56.08 -34.03 -23.97
C ILE A 20 55.63 -33.50 -22.60
N ARG A 21 56.57 -32.98 -21.79
CA ARG A 21 56.20 -32.33 -20.51
C ARG A 21 55.34 -31.10 -20.71
N GLN A 22 55.63 -30.28 -21.72
CA GLN A 22 54.85 -29.09 -21.99
C GLN A 22 53.40 -29.45 -22.36
N GLN A 23 53.19 -30.51 -23.14
CA GLN A 23 51.85 -31.01 -23.44
C GLN A 23 51.12 -31.48 -22.18
N GLN A 24 51.81 -32.19 -21.28
CA GLN A 24 51.23 -32.60 -19.99
C GLN A 24 50.86 -31.38 -19.12
N ILE A 25 51.72 -30.36 -19.08
CA ILE A 25 51.44 -29.11 -18.35
C ILE A 25 50.20 -28.42 -18.93
N ILE A 26 50.09 -28.32 -20.26
CA ILE A 26 48.93 -27.71 -20.92
C ILE A 26 47.66 -28.49 -20.59
N GLN A 27 47.72 -29.83 -20.65
CA GLN A 27 46.57 -30.67 -20.29
C GLN A 27 46.11 -30.42 -18.85
N VAL A 28 47.05 -30.41 -17.90
CA VAL A 28 46.72 -30.15 -16.48
C VAL A 28 46.20 -28.73 -16.29
N GLN A 29 46.71 -27.75 -17.03
CA GLN A 29 46.19 -26.37 -17.00
C GLN A 29 44.75 -26.30 -17.51
N ASP A 30 44.42 -27.02 -18.59
CA ASP A 30 43.06 -27.08 -19.12
C ASP A 30 42.11 -27.76 -18.13
N GLU A 31 42.54 -28.84 -17.47
CA GLU A 31 41.76 -29.52 -16.41
C GLU A 31 41.49 -28.58 -15.23
N ILE A 32 42.52 -27.86 -14.76
CA ILE A 32 42.37 -26.84 -13.70
C ILE A 32 41.39 -25.75 -14.15
N HIS A 33 41.49 -25.30 -15.40
CA HIS A 33 40.59 -24.28 -15.92
C HIS A 33 39.13 -24.77 -15.95
N GLN A 34 38.88 -25.99 -16.42
CA GLN A 34 37.56 -26.61 -16.42
C GLN A 34 36.98 -26.74 -15.01
N HIS A 35 37.79 -27.16 -14.03
CA HIS A 35 37.37 -27.23 -12.63
C HIS A 35 37.03 -25.85 -12.06
N ASN A 36 37.82 -24.82 -12.36
CA ASN A 36 37.52 -23.45 -11.92
C ASN A 36 36.19 -22.94 -12.50
N VAL A 37 35.92 -23.21 -13.78
CA VAL A 37 34.65 -22.84 -14.41
C VAL A 37 33.47 -23.55 -13.72
N ALA A 38 33.58 -24.87 -13.50
CA ALA A 38 32.54 -25.63 -12.82
C ALA A 38 32.30 -25.13 -11.37
N LEU A 39 33.38 -24.78 -10.65
CA LEU A 39 33.29 -24.25 -9.30
C LEU A 39 32.55 -22.90 -9.28
N LEU A 40 32.90 -21.99 -10.20
CA LEU A 40 32.22 -20.70 -10.33
C LEU A 40 30.74 -20.87 -10.67
N GLU A 41 30.41 -21.82 -11.54
CA GLU A 41 29.02 -22.13 -11.89
C GLU A 41 28.22 -22.62 -10.66
N ILE A 42 28.83 -23.49 -9.83
CA ILE A 42 28.21 -23.96 -8.59
C ILE A 42 28.00 -22.81 -7.61
N ILE A 43 29.01 -21.94 -7.43
CA ILE A 43 28.88 -20.76 -6.57
C ILE A 43 27.76 -19.85 -7.05
N GLN A 44 27.67 -19.61 -8.36
CA GLN A 44 26.61 -18.78 -8.94
C GLN A 44 25.23 -19.39 -8.67
N LYS A 45 25.06 -20.69 -8.96
CA LYS A 45 23.81 -21.41 -8.69
C LYS A 45 23.44 -21.40 -7.20
N LEU A 46 24.42 -21.55 -6.31
CA LEU A 46 24.19 -21.49 -4.87
C LEU A 46 23.76 -20.07 -4.44
N GLY A 47 24.36 -19.05 -5.04
CA GLY A 47 23.99 -17.64 -4.84
C GLY A 47 22.54 -17.37 -5.23
N THR A 48 22.13 -17.79 -6.43
CA THR A 48 20.75 -17.58 -6.90
C THR A 48 19.74 -18.33 -6.04
N VAL A 49 20.02 -19.59 -5.69
CA VAL A 49 19.13 -20.38 -4.81
C VAL A 49 19.00 -19.76 -3.42
N ARG A 50 20.09 -19.21 -2.88
CA ARG A 50 20.05 -18.48 -1.61
C ARG A 50 19.15 -17.25 -1.70
N GLU A 51 19.31 -16.44 -2.75
CA GLU A 51 18.49 -15.24 -2.95
C GLU A 51 17.00 -15.58 -3.10
N GLU A 52 16.68 -16.63 -3.86
CA GLU A 52 15.31 -17.14 -4.01
C GLU A 52 14.72 -17.60 -2.67
N LEU A 53 15.52 -18.29 -1.84
CA LEU A 53 15.10 -18.74 -0.53
C LEU A 53 14.87 -17.56 0.43
N ASP A 54 15.77 -16.57 0.43
CA ASP A 54 15.62 -15.35 1.23
C ASP A 54 14.35 -14.59 0.83
N LEU A 55 14.06 -14.48 -0.48
CA LEU A 55 12.84 -13.87 -0.99
C LEU A 55 11.60 -14.65 -0.54
N SER A 56 11.58 -15.98 -0.69
CA SER A 56 10.49 -16.84 -0.23
C SER A 56 10.26 -16.72 1.28
N LEU A 57 11.34 -16.65 2.07
CA LEU A 57 11.27 -16.49 3.52
C LEU A 57 10.69 -15.12 3.90
N THR A 58 11.07 -14.04 3.19
CA THR A 58 10.47 -12.72 3.43
C THR A 58 8.98 -12.69 3.08
N GLN A 59 8.57 -13.32 1.98
CA GLN A 59 7.16 -13.43 1.60
C GLN A 59 6.36 -14.22 2.64
N ALA A 60 6.86 -15.40 3.06
CA ALA A 60 6.23 -16.21 4.09
C ALA A 60 6.09 -15.46 5.42
N LYS A 61 7.07 -14.62 5.79
CA LYS A 61 6.97 -13.75 6.97
C LYS A 61 5.87 -12.70 6.84
N VAL A 62 5.70 -12.11 5.66
CA VAL A 62 4.64 -11.14 5.38
C VAL A 62 3.27 -11.81 5.44
N GLU A 63 3.11 -12.97 4.81
CA GLU A 63 1.88 -13.76 4.86
C GLU A 63 1.51 -14.17 6.29
N LEU A 64 2.49 -14.63 7.08
CA LEU A 64 2.28 -14.98 8.48
C LEU A 64 1.79 -13.78 9.29
N LYS A 65 2.37 -12.59 9.07
CA LYS A 65 1.89 -11.35 9.71
C LYS A 65 0.45 -11.02 9.29
N ALA A 66 0.11 -11.17 8.01
CA ALA A 66 -1.25 -10.94 7.53
C ALA A 66 -2.25 -11.93 8.14
N ILE A 67 -1.90 -13.22 8.24
CA ILE A 67 -2.71 -14.25 8.90
C ILE A 67 -2.91 -13.93 10.37
N LYS A 68 -1.85 -13.53 11.09
CA LYS A 68 -1.94 -13.12 12.49
C LYS A 68 -2.87 -11.92 12.66
N TYR A 69 -2.69 -10.88 11.86
CA TYR A 69 -3.56 -9.71 11.86
C TYR A 69 -5.02 -10.10 11.58
N ALA A 70 -5.26 -10.96 10.58
CA ALA A 70 -6.59 -11.45 10.27
C ALA A 70 -7.20 -12.29 11.41
N SER A 71 -6.39 -13.08 12.11
CA SER A 71 -6.85 -13.89 13.26
C SER A 71 -7.12 -13.05 14.52
N GLU A 72 -6.37 -11.97 14.72
CA GLU A 72 -6.56 -11.01 15.82
C GLU A 72 -7.74 -10.07 15.52
N SER A 73 -7.93 -9.69 14.26
CA SER A 73 -9.08 -8.94 13.81
C SER A 73 -10.31 -9.86 13.82
N ASN A 74 -11.11 -9.81 14.89
CA ASN A 74 -12.37 -10.54 15.00
C ASN A 74 -13.46 -9.94 14.08
N VAL A 75 -13.20 -9.88 12.77
CA VAL A 75 -14.15 -9.40 11.76
C VAL A 75 -14.98 -10.59 11.30
N GLN A 76 -16.28 -10.54 11.56
CA GLN A 76 -17.19 -11.59 11.13
C GLN A 76 -17.40 -11.53 9.61
N PHE A 77 -17.42 -12.68 8.95
CA PHE A 77 -17.63 -12.77 7.50
C PHE A 77 -18.95 -12.11 7.06
N THR A 78 -19.97 -12.18 7.91
CA THR A 78 -21.28 -11.54 7.69
C THR A 78 -21.16 -10.02 7.54
N ASP A 79 -20.29 -9.40 8.33
CA ASP A 79 -20.12 -7.95 8.34
C ASP A 79 -19.40 -7.50 7.07
N VAL A 80 -18.38 -8.24 6.64
CA VAL A 80 -17.68 -8.01 5.36
C VAL A 80 -18.64 -8.11 4.19
N LEU A 81 -19.49 -9.14 4.15
CA LEU A 81 -20.45 -9.33 3.07
C LEU A 81 -21.50 -8.22 3.04
N SER A 82 -22.01 -7.83 4.23
CA SER A 82 -22.97 -6.73 4.35
C SER A 82 -22.37 -5.39 3.90
N TYR A 83 -21.10 -5.14 4.23
CA TYR A 83 -20.38 -3.93 3.85
C TYR A 83 -20.05 -3.90 2.36
N ALA A 84 -19.59 -5.02 1.80
CA ALA A 84 -19.35 -5.16 0.37
C ALA A 84 -20.62 -4.93 -0.46
N SER A 85 -21.77 -5.45 -0.01
CA SER A 85 -23.07 -5.19 -0.63
C SER A 85 -23.45 -3.70 -0.60
N LYS A 86 -23.17 -3.00 0.51
CA LYS A 86 -23.36 -1.55 0.61
C LYS A 86 -22.44 -0.78 -0.34
N LEU A 87 -21.17 -1.16 -0.42
CA LEU A 87 -20.18 -0.53 -1.31
C LEU A 87 -20.50 -0.75 -2.80
N SER A 88 -21.01 -1.92 -3.17
CA SER A 88 -21.33 -2.26 -4.56
C SER A 88 -22.24 -1.23 -5.23
N LYS A 89 -23.17 -0.62 -4.47
CA LYS A 89 -24.06 0.45 -4.96
C LYS A 89 -23.31 1.71 -5.44
N TYR A 90 -22.13 1.97 -4.89
CA TYR A 90 -21.31 3.16 -5.17
C TYR A 90 -20.14 2.88 -6.11
N THR A 91 -19.74 1.61 -6.25
CA THR A 91 -18.53 1.21 -6.99
C THR A 91 -18.81 0.36 -8.22
N SER A 92 -19.98 -0.29 -8.32
CA SER A 92 -20.34 -1.07 -9.51
C SER A 92 -20.99 -0.17 -10.55
N ALA A 93 -20.50 -0.26 -11.79
CA ALA A 93 -21.29 0.16 -12.93
C ALA A 93 -22.57 -0.72 -13.00
N PRO A 94 -23.75 -0.14 -13.23
CA PRO A 94 -24.97 -0.92 -13.32
C PRO A 94 -24.92 -1.94 -14.47
N PRO A 95 -25.51 -3.14 -14.29
CA PRO A 95 -25.65 -4.08 -15.38
C PRO A 95 -26.55 -3.43 -16.44
N ASN A 96 -26.01 -3.21 -17.64
CA ASN A 96 -26.59 -2.46 -18.77
C ASN A 96 -26.27 -0.94 -18.84
N PHE A 97 -25.15 -0.47 -18.29
CA PHE A 97 -24.64 0.87 -18.60
C PHE A 97 -24.13 0.93 -20.05
N ASP A 98 -25.04 1.21 -21.00
CA ASP A 98 -24.68 1.55 -22.38
C ASP A 98 -24.34 3.04 -22.45
N SER A 99 -23.08 3.36 -22.75
CA SER A 99 -22.60 4.75 -22.84
C SER A 99 -23.28 5.54 -23.98
N VAL A 100 -23.99 4.84 -24.88
CA VAL A 100 -24.61 5.39 -26.07
C VAL A 100 -26.10 5.75 -25.86
N ASN A 101 -26.77 5.16 -24.87
CA ASN A 101 -28.17 5.45 -24.52
C ASN A 101 -28.29 6.05 -23.11
N LYS A 102 -28.07 7.37 -23.04
CA LYS A 102 -28.13 8.16 -21.80
C LYS A 102 -29.53 8.30 -21.18
N ASP A 103 -30.56 7.76 -21.84
CA ASP A 103 -31.96 7.91 -21.45
C ASP A 103 -32.44 6.85 -20.43
N VAL A 104 -31.64 5.80 -20.18
CA VAL A 104 -31.92 4.89 -19.08
C VAL A 104 -31.47 5.57 -17.80
N LYS A 105 -32.43 6.09 -17.02
CA LYS A 105 -32.18 6.59 -15.65
C LYS A 105 -31.73 5.43 -14.79
N VAL A 106 -30.43 5.15 -14.80
CA VAL A 106 -29.86 4.22 -13.85
C VAL A 106 -29.50 5.00 -12.60
N ASP A 107 -30.03 4.56 -11.45
CA ASP A 107 -29.77 5.16 -10.14
C ASP A 107 -28.32 4.86 -9.71
N PHE A 108 -27.39 5.56 -10.34
CA PHE A 108 -25.97 5.54 -9.99
C PHE A 108 -25.76 6.58 -8.89
N GLU A 109 -25.64 6.11 -7.64
CA GLU A 109 -25.23 6.99 -6.55
C GLU A 109 -23.75 7.36 -6.72
N LYS A 110 -23.45 8.65 -6.65
CA LYS A 110 -22.08 9.13 -6.79
C LYS A 110 -21.23 8.59 -5.63
N PRO A 111 -19.94 8.28 -5.86
CA PRO A 111 -19.05 7.74 -4.84
C PRO A 111 -18.73 8.74 -3.72
N TYR A 112 -18.96 10.04 -3.95
CA TYR A 112 -18.80 11.10 -2.97
C TYR A 112 -20.16 11.67 -2.52
N PRO A 113 -20.29 12.16 -1.27
CA PRO A 113 -21.52 12.77 -0.79
C PRO A 113 -21.94 13.99 -1.62
N ASP A 114 -23.21 14.05 -2.03
CA ASP A 114 -23.78 15.23 -2.68
C ASP A 114 -24.02 16.37 -1.69
N GLU A 115 -24.02 17.62 -2.18
CA GLU A 115 -24.25 18.84 -1.40
C GLU A 115 -25.56 18.79 -0.58
N GLU A 116 -26.65 18.29 -1.16
CA GLU A 116 -27.90 18.12 -0.43
C GLU A 116 -27.79 17.10 0.71
N ARG A 117 -27.01 16.03 0.52
CA ARG A 117 -26.76 15.01 1.55
C ARG A 117 -25.86 15.56 2.66
N MET A 118 -24.90 16.43 2.31
CA MET A 118 -24.07 17.14 3.29
C MET A 118 -24.92 18.14 4.11
N ARG A 119 -25.78 18.94 3.46
CA ARG A 119 -26.67 19.91 4.11
C ARG A 119 -27.70 19.26 5.04
N ARG A 120 -28.17 18.06 4.70
CA ARG A 120 -29.05 17.26 5.58
C ARG A 120 -28.31 16.54 6.70
N GLY A 121 -26.98 16.50 6.67
CA GLY A 121 -26.17 15.80 7.66
C GLY A 121 -26.24 16.45 9.03
N LEU A 122 -26.16 15.64 10.09
CA LEU A 122 -26.19 16.11 11.48
C LEU A 122 -25.09 17.13 11.78
N LEU A 123 -23.90 16.93 11.18
CA LEU A 123 -22.77 17.87 11.29
C LEU A 123 -23.09 19.25 10.71
N TYR A 124 -23.87 19.33 9.63
CA TYR A 124 -24.31 20.61 9.08
C TYR A 124 -25.28 21.30 10.04
N TRP A 125 -26.20 20.58 10.67
CA TRP A 125 -27.15 21.18 11.63
C TRP A 125 -26.49 21.66 12.92
N GLN A 126 -25.45 20.96 13.38
CA GLN A 126 -24.69 21.34 14.58
C GLN A 126 -23.82 22.59 14.35
N ASN A 127 -23.27 22.73 13.15
CA ASN A 127 -22.36 23.83 12.78
C ASN A 127 -23.03 24.90 11.92
N ALA A 128 -24.27 24.68 11.50
CA ALA A 128 -25.06 25.71 10.88
C ALA A 128 -25.08 26.86 11.89
N PRO A 129 -24.73 28.08 11.47
CA PRO A 129 -24.99 29.23 12.31
C PRO A 129 -26.46 29.09 12.66
N GLN A 130 -26.79 28.99 13.96
CA GLN A 130 -28.16 29.10 14.42
C GLN A 130 -28.75 30.21 13.56
N GLN A 131 -29.69 29.86 12.68
CA GLN A 131 -30.47 30.86 12.00
C GLN A 131 -31.14 31.58 13.16
N ARG A 132 -30.51 32.66 13.64
CA ARG A 132 -31.19 33.66 14.41
C ARG A 132 -32.43 33.92 13.58
N LEU A 133 -33.58 33.70 14.20
CA LEU A 133 -34.89 34.10 13.69
C LEU A 133 -34.91 35.63 13.54
N GLU A 134 -34.09 36.16 12.65
CA GLU A 134 -33.99 37.56 12.28
C GLU A 134 -34.01 37.61 10.75
N ASP A 135 -35.06 37.00 10.20
CA ASP A 135 -35.71 37.44 8.97
C ASP A 135 -37.22 37.18 9.15
N LYS A 136 -37.75 37.63 10.30
CA LYS A 136 -39.18 37.91 10.41
C LYS A 136 -39.38 39.27 9.78
N PHE A 137 -39.73 39.26 8.50
CA PHE A 137 -40.36 40.35 7.78
C PHE A 137 -41.13 41.26 8.75
N GLU A 138 -40.70 42.53 8.84
CA GLU A 138 -41.55 43.59 9.33
C GLU A 138 -42.74 43.73 8.38
N SER A 139 -43.89 43.19 8.80
CA SER A 139 -45.19 43.68 8.37
C SER A 139 -46.20 43.40 9.48
N SER A 140 -46.71 44.50 10.01
CA SER A 140 -47.80 44.74 10.97
C SER A 140 -48.89 43.67 11.13
N ASP A 141 -49.29 43.53 12.40
CA ASP A 141 -50.66 43.45 12.95
C ASP A 141 -51.62 42.36 12.44
N ASP A 142 -51.94 41.37 13.32
CA ASP A 142 -53.29 41.20 13.91
C ASP A 142 -53.45 39.87 14.70
N ASP A 143 -53.91 40.02 15.95
CA ASP A 143 -54.76 39.19 16.83
C ASP A 143 -54.56 37.68 17.13
N MET A 144 -54.26 37.44 18.43
CA MET A 144 -54.95 36.61 19.46
C MET A 144 -55.17 35.09 19.33
N SER A 145 -55.19 34.46 20.53
CA SER A 145 -55.62 33.09 20.92
C SER A 145 -54.47 32.08 20.96
N GLY A 146 -53.97 31.60 22.11
CA GLY A 146 -54.66 31.16 23.31
C GLY A 146 -54.48 29.64 23.43
N ASN A 147 -53.59 29.16 24.32
CA ASN A 147 -53.87 28.14 25.35
C ASN A 147 -52.58 27.68 26.05
N GLU A 148 -52.69 27.50 27.36
CA GLU A 148 -51.70 26.99 28.30
C GLU A 148 -51.41 25.49 28.08
N GLU A 149 -50.17 25.05 28.27
CA GLU A 149 -49.84 23.98 29.21
C GLU A 149 -48.31 23.86 29.36
N MET A 150 -47.90 23.84 30.63
CA MET A 150 -46.56 24.03 31.16
C MET A 150 -46.04 22.65 31.57
N GLU A 151 -45.01 22.13 30.89
CA GLU A 151 -44.26 20.97 31.37
C GLU A 151 -42.80 21.36 31.65
N ASP A 152 -42.49 21.40 32.93
CA ASP A 152 -41.16 21.62 33.49
C ASP A 152 -40.22 20.46 33.16
N ILE A 153 -39.23 20.70 32.28
CA ILE A 153 -38.08 19.82 32.11
C ILE A 153 -36.83 20.52 32.67
N ASN A 154 -36.61 20.18 33.94
CA ASN A 154 -35.42 20.26 34.76
C ASN A 154 -34.09 20.54 34.00
N THR A 155 -33.67 21.81 34.01
CA THR A 155 -32.35 22.25 33.55
C THR A 155 -31.29 21.91 34.59
N ASN A 156 -30.55 20.82 34.40
CA ASN A 156 -29.28 20.59 35.08
C ASN A 156 -28.13 21.13 34.21
N LYS A 157 -27.91 22.46 34.26
CA LYS A 157 -26.71 23.11 33.72
C LYS A 157 -25.57 22.95 34.74
N GLN A 158 -24.76 21.91 34.58
CA GLN A 158 -23.38 21.98 35.06
C GLN A 158 -22.57 22.77 34.03
N ALA A 159 -22.32 24.03 34.36
CA ALA A 159 -21.25 24.80 33.76
C ALA A 159 -19.93 24.22 34.30
N GLU A 160 -19.25 23.41 33.49
CA GLU A 160 -17.81 23.18 33.65
C GLU A 160 -17.08 23.97 32.58
N ASP A 161 -16.48 25.04 33.10
CA ASP A 161 -15.47 25.90 32.51
C ASP A 161 -14.28 25.03 32.06
N THR A 162 -14.29 24.59 30.81
CA THR A 162 -13.11 24.02 30.16
C THR A 162 -12.54 25.10 29.23
N GLY A 163 -11.68 25.94 29.82
CA GLY A 163 -10.76 26.82 29.10
C GLY A 163 -9.72 26.01 28.31
N GLY A 164 -10.19 25.27 27.31
CA GLY A 164 -9.37 24.58 26.33
C GLY A 164 -9.65 25.19 24.96
N ASP A 165 -8.62 25.77 24.35
CA ASP A 165 -8.71 26.29 22.99
C ASP A 165 -9.28 25.23 22.03
N PRO A 166 -10.17 25.62 21.10
CA PRO A 166 -10.75 24.67 20.16
C PRO A 166 -9.64 24.01 19.35
N PHE A 167 -9.70 22.67 19.26
CA PHE A 167 -8.75 21.75 18.63
C PHE A 167 -8.37 22.07 17.17
N TRP A 168 -9.01 23.07 16.56
CA TRP A 168 -8.78 23.54 15.19
C TRP A 168 -7.75 24.68 15.08
N ILE A 169 -7.24 25.20 16.20
CA ILE A 169 -6.15 26.19 16.25
C ILE A 169 -4.78 25.48 16.39
N LEU A 170 -4.61 24.30 15.78
CA LEU A 170 -3.27 23.73 15.60
C LEU A 170 -2.60 24.47 14.44
N ASP A 171 -1.66 25.36 14.78
CA ASP A 171 -0.69 25.91 13.83
C ASP A 171 0.16 24.76 13.26
N LEU A 172 -0.11 24.39 12.01
CA LEU A 172 0.52 23.25 11.34
C LEU A 172 1.94 23.55 10.84
N ASN A 173 2.51 24.73 11.08
CA ASN A 173 3.89 25.06 10.69
C ASN A 173 4.63 25.88 11.78
N PRO A 174 5.15 25.25 12.83
CA PRO A 174 5.88 25.96 13.89
C PRO A 174 7.32 26.36 13.53
N ASP A 175 7.85 25.98 12.35
CA ASP A 175 9.28 26.13 11.99
C ASP A 175 9.55 27.11 10.84
N MET A 176 8.90 28.28 10.87
CA MET A 176 9.31 29.43 10.07
C MET A 176 9.37 30.71 10.92
N GLN A 177 10.29 30.72 11.89
CA GLN A 177 10.86 31.97 12.40
C GLN A 177 12.34 32.01 12.02
N SER A 178 12.72 33.15 11.44
CA SER A 178 14.06 33.48 10.91
C SER A 178 15.13 33.59 11.99
#